data_AF-A0A0F9L8T7-F1
#
_entry.id   AF-A0A0F9L8T7-F1
#
_cell.length_a   1.000
_cell.length_b   1.000
_cell.length_c   1.000
_cell.angle_alpha   90.00
_cell.angle_beta   90.00
_cell.angle_gamma   90.00
#
_symmetry.space_group_name_H-M   'P 1'
#
loop_
_entity.id
_entity.type
_entity.pdbx_description
1 polymer ?
#
loop_
_entity_poly.entity_id
_entity_poly.type
_entity_poly.pdbx_seq_one_letter_code
_entity_poly.pdbx_strand_id
1 'polypeptide(L)'
;MRPGARTRFSYLINEFGGIHGLRDKNALESSVMRPQTGYYKDIFKEAVALMESLANNHPFIDGNKRIAFFATDIFFTTKRLLY
;
A
#
# COMPACT_ATOMS: atom_id res chain seq x y z
N MET A 1 -8.36 -11.89 8.59
CA MET A 1 -7.60 -10.63 8.37
C MET A 1 -6.69 -10.38 9.57
N ARG A 2 -5.37 -10.35 9.40
CA ARG A 2 -4.45 -10.03 10.52
C ARG A 2 -4.55 -8.53 10.87
N PRO A 3 -4.57 -8.12 12.15
CA PRO A 3 -4.88 -6.74 12.57
C PRO A 3 -3.85 -5.64 12.21
N GLY A 4 -2.78 -5.94 11.48
CA GLY A 4 -1.61 -5.05 11.37
C GLY A 4 -1.71 -3.93 10.32
N ALA A 5 -2.59 -4.03 9.31
CA ALA A 5 -2.59 -3.09 8.19
C ALA A 5 -3.16 -1.70 8.54
N ARG A 6 -4.15 -1.64 9.44
CA ARG A 6 -4.78 -0.36 9.84
C ARG A 6 -3.86 0.51 10.70
N THR A 7 -2.99 -0.11 11.50
CA THR A 7 -2.20 0.60 12.51
C THR A 7 -0.99 1.32 11.92
N ARG A 8 -0.43 0.84 10.79
CA ARG A 8 0.80 1.41 10.22
C ARG A 8 0.59 2.68 9.41
N PHE A 9 -0.56 2.86 8.75
CA PHE A 9 -0.79 4.07 7.95
C PHE A 9 -1.06 5.30 8.82
N SER A 10 -1.81 5.14 9.91
CA SER A 10 -2.02 6.22 10.88
C SER A 10 -0.70 6.67 11.52
N TYR A 11 0.25 5.75 11.72
CA TYR A 11 1.58 6.10 12.19
C TYR A 11 2.30 7.08 11.25
N LEU A 12 2.24 6.86 9.93
CA LEU A 12 2.87 7.77 8.96
C LEU A 12 2.27 9.19 8.99
N ILE A 13 0.97 9.30 9.21
CA ILE A 13 0.31 10.61 9.35
C ILE A 13 0.67 11.27 10.68
N ASN A 14 0.79 10.49 11.76
CA ASN A 14 1.22 11.00 13.07
C ASN A 14 2.67 11.50 13.03
N GLU A 15 3.56 10.77 12.36
CA GLU A 15 4.99 11.06 12.31
C GLU A 15 5.32 12.23 11.36
N PHE A 16 4.72 12.24 10.17
CA PHE A 16 5.06 13.20 9.11
C PHE A 16 4.01 14.31 8.91
N GLY A 17 2.95 14.32 9.73
CA GLY A 17 1.81 15.22 9.59
C GLY A 17 0.91 14.88 8.39
N GLY A 18 -0.34 15.35 8.46
CA GLY A 18 -1.34 15.19 7.41
C GLY A 18 -2.74 14.95 7.95
N ILE A 19 -3.68 14.67 7.06
CA ILE A 19 -5.07 14.41 7.42
C ILE A 19 -5.33 12.90 7.47
N HIS A 20 -5.81 12.43 8.63
CA HIS A 20 -6.30 11.06 8.74
C HIS A 20 -7.57 10.87 7.93
N GLY A 21 -7.68 9.72 7.26
CA GLY A 21 -8.94 9.29 6.68
C GLY A 21 -8.77 8.47 5.44
N LEU A 22 -9.72 7.58 5.23
CA LEU A 22 -9.91 6.87 3.99
C LEU A 22 -10.88 7.68 3.13
N ARG A 23 -10.45 8.05 1.93
CA ARG A 23 -11.30 8.71 0.93
C ARG A 23 -12.18 7.70 0.23
N ASP A 24 -11.57 6.60 -0.22
CA ASP A 24 -12.25 5.57 -1.00
C ASP A 24 -11.68 4.18 -0.65
N LYS A 25 -12.55 3.35 -0.11
CA LYS A 25 -12.23 1.97 0.28
C LYS A 25 -12.07 1.05 -0.93
N ASN A 26 -12.84 1.24 -1.98
CA ASN A 26 -12.75 0.43 -3.20
C ASN A 26 -11.45 0.71 -3.94
N ALA A 27 -11.01 1.97 -3.96
CA ALA A 27 -9.70 2.38 -4.47
C ALA A 27 -8.53 1.73 -3.70
N LEU A 28 -8.69 1.56 -2.38
CA LEU A 28 -7.69 0.89 -1.55
C LEU A 28 -7.65 -0.61 -1.84
N GLU A 29 -8.81 -1.25 -1.84
CA GLU A 29 -8.93 -2.69 -2.07
C GLU A 29 -8.43 -3.08 -3.47
N SER A 30 -8.79 -2.32 -4.51
CA SER A 30 -8.31 -2.55 -5.87
C SER A 30 -6.79 -2.47 -5.96
N SER A 31 -6.19 -1.50 -5.27
CA SER A 31 -4.73 -1.31 -5.26
C SER A 31 -3.99 -2.46 -4.58
N VAL A 32 -4.52 -2.96 -3.47
CA VAL A 32 -3.91 -4.06 -2.70
C VAL A 32 -4.10 -5.41 -3.39
N MET A 33 -5.20 -5.59 -4.13
CA MET A 33 -5.48 -6.83 -4.87
C MET A 33 -4.70 -6.94 -6.17
N ARG A 34 -4.35 -5.81 -6.81
CA ARG A 34 -3.60 -5.78 -8.08
C ARG A 34 -2.35 -6.69 -8.12
N PRO A 35 -1.41 -6.65 -7.15
CA PRO A 35 -0.26 -7.55 -7.13
C PRO A 35 -0.60 -9.03 -6.96
N GLN A 36 -1.80 -9.37 -6.46
CA GLN A 36 -2.21 -10.74 -6.12
C GLN A 36 -2.94 -11.47 -7.26
N THR A 37 -3.07 -10.82 -8.43
CA THR A 37 -3.81 -11.34 -9.58
C THR A 37 -3.11 -12.49 -10.31
N GLY A 38 -1.84 -12.77 -10.01
CA GLY A 38 -1.02 -13.74 -10.74
C GLY A 38 -0.58 -13.27 -12.14
N TYR A 39 -0.88 -12.02 -12.50
CA TYR A 39 -0.51 -11.44 -13.79
C TYR A 39 0.99 -11.10 -13.89
N TYR A 40 1.61 -10.72 -12.78
CA TYR A 40 3.00 -10.27 -12.73
C TYR A 40 3.96 -11.46 -12.52
N LYS A 41 4.98 -11.56 -13.37
CA LYS A 41 5.93 -12.69 -13.38
C LYS A 41 7.02 -12.60 -12.32
N ASP A 42 7.22 -11.43 -11.74
CA ASP A 42 8.28 -11.17 -10.77
C ASP A 42 7.79 -10.25 -9.66
N ILE A 43 8.42 -10.39 -8.49
CA ILE A 43 8.11 -9.63 -7.28
C ILE A 43 8.26 -8.12 -7.48
N PHE A 44 9.18 -7.69 -8.35
CA PHE A 44 9.42 -6.28 -8.62
C PHE A 44 8.22 -5.65 -9.31
N LYS A 45 7.64 -6.34 -10.30
CA LYS A 45 6.44 -5.88 -11.01
C LYS A 45 5.20 -5.90 -10.11
N GLU A 46 5.06 -6.91 -9.24
CA GLU A 46 4.00 -6.89 -8.21
C GLU A 46 4.12 -5.63 -7.33
N ALA A 47 5.33 -5.33 -6.87
CA ALA A 47 5.59 -4.20 -5.99
C ALA A 47 5.40 -2.83 -6.67
N VAL A 48 5.82 -2.70 -7.94
CA VAL A 48 5.57 -1.51 -8.76
C VAL A 48 4.08 -1.32 -9.01
N ALA A 49 3.35 -2.40 -9.32
CA ALA A 49 1.91 -2.33 -9.52
C ALA A 49 1.16 -1.88 -8.26
N LEU A 50 1.59 -2.34 -7.08
CA LEU A 50 1.09 -1.88 -5.79
C LEU A 50 1.39 -0.38 -5.57
N MET A 51 2.64 0.03 -5.80
CA MET A 51 3.08 1.42 -5.59
C MET A 51 2.31 2.39 -6.49
N GLU A 52 2.25 2.09 -7.78
CA GLU A 52 1.57 2.90 -8.78
C GLU A 52 0.08 3.02 -8.45
N SER A 53 -0.58 1.91 -8.13
CA SER A 53 -2.01 1.91 -7.85
C SER A 53 -2.34 2.71 -6.60
N LEU A 54 -1.56 2.57 -5.51
CA LEU A 54 -1.78 3.36 -4.29
C LEU A 54 -1.51 4.86 -4.49
N ALA A 55 -0.49 5.21 -5.28
CA ALA A 55 -0.16 6.59 -5.56
C ALA A 55 -1.23 7.27 -6.43
N ASN A 56 -1.77 6.57 -7.44
CA ASN A 56 -2.67 7.13 -8.45
C ASN A 56 -4.16 7.02 -8.10
N ASN A 57 -4.58 5.97 -7.39
CA ASN A 57 -6.00 5.81 -7.04
C ASN A 57 -6.42 6.71 -5.86
N HIS A 58 -5.45 7.33 -5.17
CA HIS A 58 -5.65 8.22 -4.04
C HIS A 58 -6.66 7.69 -3.00
N PRO A 59 -6.48 6.48 -2.44
CA PRO A 59 -7.44 5.90 -1.50
C PRO A 59 -7.57 6.67 -0.18
N PHE A 60 -6.56 7.42 0.22
CA PHE A 60 -6.54 8.20 1.47
C PHE A 60 -6.80 9.69 1.22
N ILE A 61 -7.29 10.38 2.25
CA ILE A 61 -7.50 11.83 2.21
C ILE A 61 -6.18 12.58 2.00
N ASP A 62 -5.12 12.12 2.66
CA ASP A 62 -3.77 12.63 2.51
C ASP A 62 -2.75 11.49 2.66
N GLY A 63 -1.49 11.72 2.27
CA GLY A 63 -0.39 10.81 2.50
C GLY A 63 -0.25 9.69 1.46
N ASN A 64 -1.07 9.68 0.40
CA ASN A 64 -1.10 8.60 -0.61
C ASN A 64 0.29 8.21 -1.14
N LYS A 65 1.13 9.18 -1.51
CA LYS A 65 2.49 8.90 -2.01
C LYS A 65 3.41 8.28 -0.95
N ARG A 66 3.32 8.76 0.29
CA ARG A 66 4.08 8.23 1.44
C ARG A 66 3.63 6.81 1.73
N ILE A 67 2.33 6.59 1.83
CA ILE A 67 1.72 5.28 2.05
C ILE A 67 2.10 4.31 0.93
N ALA A 68 2.05 4.73 -0.34
CA ALA A 68 2.45 3.91 -1.48
C ALA A 68 3.91 3.44 -1.34
N PHE A 69 4.84 4.34 -1.03
CA PHE A 69 6.25 4.01 -0.85
C PHE A 69 6.47 2.99 0.28
N PHE A 70 5.95 3.27 1.48
CA PHE A 70 6.10 2.37 2.64
C PHE A 70 5.39 1.02 2.45
N ALA A 71 4.23 1.01 1.81
CA ALA A 71 3.52 -0.25 1.51
C ALA A 71 4.34 -1.14 0.58
N THR A 72 4.99 -0.55 -0.44
CA THR A 72 5.88 -1.26 -1.36
C THR A 72 7.14 -1.78 -0.68
N ASP A 73 7.77 -1.00 0.21
CA ASP A 73 8.92 -1.46 1.00
C ASP A 73 8.58 -2.63 1.92
N ILE A 74 7.44 -2.55 2.63
CA ILE A 74 6.93 -3.63 3.48
C ILE A 74 6.61 -4.87 2.62
N PHE A 75 6.03 -4.68 1.44
CA PHE A 75 5.71 -5.78 0.52
C PHE A 75 6.96 -6.55 0.11
N PHE A 76 8.02 -5.85 -0.31
CA PHE A 76 9.30 -6.46 -0.63
C PHE A 76 9.91 -7.20 0.56
N THR A 77 10.00 -6.55 1.71
CA THR A 77 10.58 -7.15 2.92
C THR A 77 9.81 -8.40 3.34
N THR A 78 8.48 -8.37 3.29
CA THR A 78 7.63 -9.51 3.67
C THR A 78 7.81 -10.68 2.70
N LYS A 79 7.80 -10.40 1.39
CA LYS A 79 7.98 -11.44 0.37
C LYS A 79 9.40 -12.01 0.38
N ARG A 80 10.43 -11.20 0.67
CA ARG A 80 11.82 -11.67 0.82
C ARG A 80 12.03 -12.60 2.03
N LEU A 81 11.21 -12.48 3.08
CA LEU A 81 11.26 -13.37 4.23
C LEU A 81 10.52 -14.71 4.01
N LEU A 82 9.81 -14.86 2.89
CA LEU A 82 9.03 -16.06 2.55
C LEU A 82 9.75 -16.96 1.53
N TYR A 83 10.96 -16.60 1.11
CA TYR A 83 11.87 -17.38 0.24
C TYR A 83 13.25 -17.46 0.90
#